data_AF-U2WTX2-F1
#
_entry.id   AF-U2WTX2-F1
#
_cell.length_a   1.000
_cell.length_b   1.000
_cell.length_c   1.000
_cell.angle_alpha   90.00
_cell.angle_beta   90.00
_cell.angle_gamma   90.00
#
_symmetry.space_group_name_H-M   'P 1'
#
loop_
_entity.id
_entity.type
_entity.pdbx_description
1 polymer ?
#
loop_
_entity_poly.entity_id
_entity_poly.type
_entity_poly.pdbx_seq_one_letter_code
_entity_poly.pdbx_strand_id
1 'polypeptide(L)'
;MQWNAEGVVLSSRRHGETSVIIEVFTREFGRCAGLVRGGTGRRLCPVLQPGNSVQAEWKARLSEHLGVFTVEATTARVAGAMAHPETLAALTSVCALLRFLPERNGYPRLYDTTCTLLDNLEDLDVWLPLLVRFELALLEETGFGLDLESCAANGSNINLTHISPRSGRAVSAEAAEPYLDKLFPMPQFFRDSTAAVSLEDVKNGLSITGHFLTVRLLHQLEENMPESRERLLHMLDDFTDF
;
A
#
# COMPACT_ATOMS: atom_id res chain seq x y z
N MET A 1 -15.42 -14.75 20.05
CA MET A 1 -14.83 -15.04 18.72
C MET A 1 -13.33 -15.12 18.83
N GLN A 2 -12.70 -15.97 18.02
CA GLN A 2 -11.24 -16.09 17.98
C GLN A 2 -10.78 -16.48 16.58
N TRP A 3 -9.59 -16.02 16.19
CA TRP A 3 -8.91 -16.45 14.99
C TRP A 3 -7.40 -16.42 15.20
N ASN A 4 -6.69 -17.16 14.35
CA ASN A 4 -5.23 -17.22 14.34
C ASN A 4 -4.76 -17.09 12.89
N ALA A 5 -3.92 -16.11 12.60
CA ALA A 5 -3.42 -15.84 11.26
C ALA A 5 -2.07 -15.10 11.31
N GLU A 6 -1.27 -15.26 10.28
CA GLU A 6 -0.14 -14.37 10.05
C GLU A 6 -0.62 -13.02 9.52
N GLY A 7 0.06 -11.94 9.93
CA GLY A 7 -0.26 -10.61 9.46
C GLY A 7 0.87 -9.60 9.65
N VAL A 8 0.79 -8.51 8.91
CA VAL A 8 1.74 -7.39 8.97
C VAL A 8 1.23 -6.38 9.99
N VAL A 9 2.08 -5.97 10.93
CA VAL A 9 1.77 -4.88 11.87
C VAL A 9 1.71 -3.57 11.08
N LEU A 10 0.60 -2.83 11.16
CA LEU A 10 0.40 -1.56 10.47
C LEU A 10 0.67 -0.36 11.38
N SER A 11 0.29 -0.46 12.65
CA SER A 11 0.44 0.61 13.63
C SER A 11 0.65 0.03 15.01
N SER A 12 1.28 0.82 15.87
CA SER A 12 1.58 0.46 17.25
C SER A 12 1.57 1.70 18.11
N ARG A 13 0.65 1.76 19.08
CA ARG A 13 0.52 2.90 20.00
C ARG A 13 0.41 2.43 21.44
N ARG A 14 1.11 3.09 22.35
CA ARG A 14 1.04 2.77 23.78
C ARG A 14 -0.37 2.98 24.31
N HIS A 15 -0.79 2.10 25.20
CA HIS A 15 -2.08 2.16 25.87
C HIS A 15 -1.93 1.74 27.34
N GLY A 16 -2.07 2.70 28.24
CA GLY A 16 -1.74 2.51 29.66
C GLY A 16 -0.24 2.30 29.87
N GLU A 17 0.11 1.66 30.98
CA GLU A 17 1.51 1.53 31.42
C GLU A 17 2.27 0.41 30.70
N THR A 18 1.62 -0.75 30.51
CA THR A 18 2.28 -1.96 30.00
C THR A 18 1.78 -2.43 28.64
N SER A 19 0.68 -1.87 28.14
CA SER A 19 0.00 -2.40 26.95
C SER A 19 0.18 -1.50 25.73
N VAL A 20 -0.04 -2.09 24.57
CA VAL A 20 0.04 -1.43 23.26
C VAL A 20 -1.20 -1.84 22.47
N ILE A 21 -1.82 -0.90 21.77
CA ILE A 21 -2.83 -1.21 20.76
C ILE A 21 -2.09 -1.27 19.42
N ILE A 22 -2.28 -2.38 18.71
CA ILE A 22 -1.76 -2.55 17.35
C ILE A 22 -2.91 -2.74 16.37
N GLU A 23 -2.64 -2.38 15.13
CA GLU A 23 -3.42 -2.81 13.96
C GLU A 23 -2.58 -3.82 13.18
N VAL A 24 -3.20 -4.93 12.79
CA VAL A 24 -2.56 -5.98 11.97
C VAL A 24 -3.37 -6.17 10.70
N PHE A 25 -2.69 -6.25 9.56
CA PHE A 25 -3.27 -6.63 8.28
C PHE A 25 -3.03 -8.10 8.01
N THR A 26 -4.10 -8.88 7.90
CA THR A 26 -4.07 -10.32 7.65
C THR A 26 -4.73 -10.65 6.33
N ARG A 27 -4.37 -11.80 5.75
CA ARG A 27 -4.89 -12.24 4.46
C ARG A 27 -6.41 -12.41 4.44
N GLU A 28 -6.96 -13.09 5.44
CA GLU A 28 -8.38 -13.50 5.48
C GLU A 28 -9.27 -12.57 6.30
N PHE A 29 -8.71 -11.94 7.34
CA PHE A 29 -9.48 -11.06 8.25
C PHE A 29 -9.20 -9.58 7.99
N GLY A 30 -8.29 -9.25 7.06
CA GLY A 30 -7.93 -7.88 6.75
C GLY A 30 -7.33 -7.13 7.92
N ARG A 31 -7.66 -5.83 8.00
CA ARG A 31 -7.22 -4.95 9.07
C ARG A 31 -8.00 -5.22 10.35
N CYS A 32 -7.29 -5.58 11.42
CA CYS A 32 -7.87 -5.83 12.73
C CYS A 32 -7.07 -5.13 13.83
N ALA A 33 -7.77 -4.41 14.71
CA ALA A 33 -7.17 -3.80 15.89
C ALA A 33 -7.28 -4.68 17.14
N GLY A 34 -6.30 -4.57 18.03
CA GLY A 34 -6.32 -5.28 19.31
C GLY A 34 -5.24 -4.83 20.29
N LEU A 35 -5.48 -5.16 21.56
CA LEU A 35 -4.58 -4.86 22.66
C LEU A 35 -3.55 -5.99 22.84
N VAL A 36 -2.27 -5.66 22.86
CA VAL A 36 -1.18 -6.55 23.28
C VAL A 36 -0.74 -6.15 24.70
N ARG A 37 -0.89 -7.07 25.66
CA ARG A 37 -0.40 -6.87 27.03
C ARG A 37 1.11 -7.06 27.09
N GLY A 38 1.82 -6.21 27.82
CA GLY A 38 3.28 -6.25 27.89
C GLY A 38 3.98 -5.76 26.62
N GLY A 39 3.24 -5.17 25.67
CA GLY A 39 3.77 -4.70 24.39
C GLY A 39 4.84 -3.61 24.52
N THR A 40 4.85 -2.87 25.64
CA THR A 40 5.90 -1.87 25.93
C THR A 40 7.23 -2.50 26.40
N GLY A 41 7.23 -3.79 26.72
CA GLY A 41 8.39 -4.52 27.20
C GLY A 41 9.46 -4.75 26.12
N ARG A 42 10.72 -4.90 26.55
CA ARG A 42 11.89 -5.06 25.66
C ARG A 42 11.77 -6.23 24.67
N ARG A 43 11.02 -7.28 25.02
CA ARG A 43 10.81 -8.45 24.16
C ARG A 43 9.81 -8.18 23.03
N LEU A 44 8.70 -7.49 23.31
CA LEU A 44 7.62 -7.31 22.34
C LEU A 44 7.73 -5.99 21.57
N CYS A 45 8.29 -4.94 22.15
CA CYS A 45 8.40 -3.64 21.48
C CYS A 45 9.07 -3.69 20.09
N PRO A 46 10.16 -4.46 19.87
CA PRO A 46 10.75 -4.62 18.53
C PRO A 46 9.88 -5.46 17.58
N VAL A 47 9.12 -6.42 18.11
CA VAL A 47 8.23 -7.28 17.31
C VAL A 47 7.05 -6.46 16.77
N LEU A 48 6.51 -5.57 17.60
CA LEU A 48 5.36 -4.72 17.30
C LEU A 48 5.68 -3.49 16.43
N GLN A 49 6.83 -3.45 15.76
CA GLN A 49 7.13 -2.35 14.85
C GLN A 49 6.30 -2.48 13.56
N PRO A 50 5.70 -1.39 13.06
CA PRO A 50 5.01 -1.39 11.76
C PRO A 50 5.91 -1.97 10.66
N GLY A 51 5.36 -2.86 9.81
CA GLY A 51 6.06 -3.54 8.73
C GLY A 51 6.58 -4.95 9.06
N ASN A 52 6.72 -5.29 10.35
CA ASN A 52 7.03 -6.67 10.75
C ASN A 52 5.82 -7.58 10.55
N SER A 53 6.08 -8.84 10.18
CA SER A 53 5.07 -9.90 10.23
C SER A 53 5.07 -10.57 11.61
N VAL A 54 3.86 -10.92 12.04
CA VAL A 54 3.61 -11.67 13.26
C VAL A 54 2.60 -12.77 13.03
N GLN A 55 2.77 -13.89 13.71
CA GLN A 55 1.68 -14.84 13.95
C GLN A 55 0.80 -14.23 15.05
N ALA A 56 -0.46 -13.91 14.72
CA ALA A 56 -1.38 -13.23 15.62
C ALA A 56 -2.56 -14.15 15.98
N GLU A 57 -2.73 -14.38 17.29
CA GLU A 57 -3.96 -14.94 17.85
C GLU A 57 -4.80 -13.79 18.42
N TRP A 58 -6.01 -13.60 17.88
CA TRP A 58 -6.93 -12.55 18.31
C TRP A 58 -8.16 -13.14 18.99
N LYS A 59 -8.55 -12.55 20.13
CA LYS A 59 -9.72 -12.97 20.91
C LYS A 59 -10.57 -11.78 21.35
N ALA A 60 -11.88 -11.87 21.17
CA ALA A 60 -12.83 -10.89 21.69
C ALA A 60 -14.20 -11.52 22.04
N ARG A 61 -15.00 -10.82 22.85
CA ARG A 61 -16.36 -11.26 23.18
C ARG A 61 -17.25 -11.25 21.94
N LEU A 62 -17.27 -10.14 21.21
CA LEU A 62 -17.97 -9.95 19.94
C LEU A 62 -16.96 -9.66 18.83
N SER A 63 -17.32 -9.95 17.58
CA SER A 63 -16.58 -9.51 16.39
C SER A 63 -16.26 -8.04 16.49
N GLU A 64 -17.26 -7.22 16.84
CA GLU A 64 -17.21 -5.75 16.84
C GLU A 64 -16.19 -5.15 17.81
N HIS A 65 -15.90 -5.84 18.91
CA HIS A 65 -15.13 -5.28 20.03
C HIS A 65 -13.63 -5.18 19.73
N LEU A 66 -12.94 -4.27 20.41
CA LEU A 66 -11.49 -4.30 20.49
C LEU A 66 -11.05 -5.61 21.17
N GLY A 67 -10.34 -6.46 20.44
CA GLY A 67 -9.87 -7.74 20.95
C GLY A 67 -8.53 -7.63 21.67
N VAL A 68 -8.08 -8.77 22.19
CA VAL A 68 -6.74 -8.96 22.75
C VAL A 68 -5.94 -9.82 21.79
N PHE A 69 -4.72 -9.39 21.51
CA PHE A 69 -3.75 -10.11 20.70
C PHE A 69 -2.72 -10.84 21.57
N THR A 70 -2.42 -12.07 21.19
CA THR A 70 -1.15 -12.72 21.48
C THR A 70 -0.37 -12.78 20.17
N VAL A 71 0.89 -12.36 20.18
CA VAL A 71 1.70 -12.29 18.95
C VAL A 71 3.05 -12.98 19.12
N GLU A 72 3.52 -13.59 18.04
CA GLU A 72 4.86 -14.14 17.91
C GLU A 72 5.49 -13.59 16.62
N ALA A 73 6.79 -13.25 16.65
CA ALA A 73 7.47 -12.73 15.48
C ALA A 73 7.64 -13.81 14.42
N THR A 74 7.36 -13.48 13.15
CA THR A 74 7.68 -14.35 12.01
C THR A 74 8.78 -13.72 11.15
N THR A 75 8.55 -12.53 10.63
CA THR A 75 9.49 -11.82 9.74
C THR A 75 9.79 -10.41 10.26
N ALA A 76 11.05 -10.12 10.51
CA ALA A 76 11.52 -8.84 11.05
C ALA A 76 12.07 -7.91 9.94
N ARG A 77 11.18 -7.35 9.12
CA ARG A 77 11.57 -6.48 7.97
C ARG A 77 12.13 -5.13 8.39
N VAL A 78 11.64 -4.58 9.50
CA VAL A 78 12.03 -3.24 9.95
C VAL A 78 13.53 -3.15 10.22
N ALA A 79 14.16 -4.23 10.70
CA ALA A 79 15.59 -4.25 10.99
C ALA A 79 16.44 -3.99 9.73
N GLY A 80 16.06 -4.55 8.58
CA GLY A 80 16.71 -4.28 7.29
C GLY A 80 16.36 -2.89 6.74
N ALA A 81 15.07 -2.53 6.79
CA ALA A 81 14.59 -1.24 6.29
C ALA A 81 15.22 -0.03 7.00
N MET A 82 15.59 -0.15 8.28
CA MET A 82 16.24 0.93 9.04
C MET A 82 17.64 1.31 8.51
N ALA A 83 18.27 0.47 7.69
CA ALA A 83 19.56 0.78 7.08
C ALA A 83 19.44 1.81 5.94
N HIS A 84 18.27 1.90 5.30
CA HIS A 84 18.02 2.66 4.08
C HIS A 84 16.81 3.59 4.27
N PRO A 85 17.00 4.92 4.32
CA PRO A 85 15.90 5.87 4.55
C PRO A 85 14.71 5.71 3.59
N GLU A 86 14.99 5.46 2.31
CA GLU A 86 14.02 5.24 1.23
C GLU A 86 13.17 3.98 1.47
N THR A 87 13.81 2.89 1.88
CA THR A 87 13.14 1.63 2.21
C THR A 87 12.24 1.79 3.43
N LEU A 88 12.70 2.51 4.46
CA LEU A 88 11.88 2.82 5.62
C LEU A 88 10.69 3.72 5.26
N ALA A 89 10.88 4.70 4.38
CA ALA A 89 9.80 5.55 3.87
C ALA A 89 8.77 4.74 3.08
N ALA A 90 9.20 3.81 2.21
CA ALA A 90 8.33 2.90 1.48
C ALA A 90 7.51 2.00 2.41
N LEU A 91 8.17 1.35 3.37
CA LEU A 91 7.51 0.49 4.37
C LEU A 91 6.47 1.26 5.18
N THR A 92 6.82 2.45 5.70
CA THR A 92 5.91 3.27 6.49
C THR A 92 4.76 3.87 5.66
N SER A 93 5.00 4.16 4.38
CA SER A 93 3.96 4.57 3.41
C SER A 93 2.94 3.45 3.20
N VAL A 94 3.40 2.23 2.90
CA VAL A 94 2.54 1.04 2.72
C VAL A 94 1.70 0.78 3.97
N CYS A 95 2.34 0.78 5.16
CA CYS A 95 1.62 0.60 6.42
C CYS A 95 0.55 1.68 6.65
N ALA A 96 0.84 2.94 6.32
CA ALA A 96 -0.12 4.03 6.49
C ALA A 96 -1.30 3.91 5.51
N LEU A 97 -1.05 3.61 4.23
CA LEU A 97 -2.07 3.45 3.21
C LEU A 97 -3.04 2.30 3.52
N LEU A 98 -2.54 1.17 4.01
CA LEU A 98 -3.37 0.02 4.40
C LEU A 98 -4.34 0.33 5.55
N ARG A 99 -4.10 1.39 6.33
CA ARG A 99 -4.99 1.80 7.43
C ARG A 99 -6.28 2.45 6.94
N PHE A 100 -6.33 2.87 5.68
CA PHE A 100 -7.56 3.37 5.05
C PHE A 100 -8.53 2.25 4.66
N LEU A 101 -8.10 0.98 4.72
CA LEU A 101 -8.99 -0.14 4.47
C LEU A 101 -10.05 -0.26 5.59
N PRO A 102 -11.29 -0.62 5.22
CA PRO A 102 -12.30 -1.11 6.17
C PRO A 102 -11.74 -2.20 7.09
N GLU A 103 -12.07 -2.12 8.37
CA GLU A 103 -11.69 -3.17 9.32
C GLU A 103 -12.44 -4.47 9.03
N ARG A 104 -11.80 -5.60 9.33
CA ARG A 104 -12.39 -6.95 9.32
C ARG A 104 -12.93 -7.42 7.98
N ASN A 105 -12.39 -6.90 6.88
CA ASN A 105 -12.65 -7.41 5.53
C ASN A 105 -11.39 -8.03 4.94
N GLY A 106 -11.45 -9.27 4.47
CA GLY A 106 -10.29 -9.95 3.88
C GLY A 106 -9.92 -9.39 2.51
N TYR A 107 -8.63 -9.16 2.28
CA TYR A 107 -8.10 -8.72 0.98
C TYR A 107 -6.93 -9.61 0.54
N PRO A 108 -7.17 -10.88 0.14
CA PRO A 108 -6.09 -11.83 -0.09
C PRO A 108 -5.07 -11.39 -1.13
N ARG A 109 -5.53 -10.83 -2.25
CA ARG A 109 -4.66 -10.34 -3.33
C ARG A 109 -3.78 -9.17 -2.88
N LEU A 110 -4.38 -8.17 -2.22
CA LEU A 110 -3.62 -7.02 -1.70
C LEU A 110 -2.65 -7.44 -0.60
N TYR A 111 -3.02 -8.41 0.24
CA TYR A 111 -2.10 -8.99 1.23
C TYR A 111 -0.90 -9.66 0.55
N ASP A 112 -1.14 -10.53 -0.44
CA ASP A 112 -0.08 -11.24 -1.15
C ASP A 112 0.85 -10.23 -1.89
N THR A 113 0.29 -9.19 -2.51
CA THR A 113 1.06 -8.07 -3.11
C THR A 113 1.85 -7.28 -2.07
N THR A 114 1.26 -6.99 -0.91
CA THR A 114 1.91 -6.27 0.18
C THR A 114 3.12 -7.04 0.70
N CYS A 115 2.97 -8.32 0.99
CA CYS A 115 4.07 -9.16 1.45
C CYS A 115 5.19 -9.22 0.41
N THR A 116 4.83 -9.43 -0.86
CA THR A 116 5.81 -9.44 -1.97
C THR A 116 6.60 -8.14 -2.04
N LEU A 117 5.93 -6.98 -1.96
CA LEU A 117 6.59 -5.67 -1.91
C LEU A 117 7.53 -5.56 -0.71
N LEU A 118 7.02 -5.83 0.50
CA LEU A 118 7.77 -5.67 1.74
C LEU A 118 8.98 -6.62 1.81
N ASP A 119 8.89 -7.81 1.21
CA ASP A 119 9.99 -8.80 1.16
C ASP A 119 11.10 -8.44 0.15
N ASN A 120 10.83 -7.55 -0.81
CA ASN A 120 11.79 -7.16 -1.86
C ASN A 120 12.32 -5.73 -1.69
N LEU A 121 12.13 -5.15 -0.51
CA LEU A 121 12.48 -3.77 -0.17
C LEU A 121 13.99 -3.43 -0.21
N GLU A 122 14.85 -4.44 -0.38
CA GLU A 122 16.31 -4.28 -0.49
C GLU A 122 16.78 -4.01 -1.94
N ASP A 123 15.97 -4.31 -2.94
CA ASP A 123 16.32 -4.15 -4.36
C ASP A 123 15.47 -3.05 -5.00
N LEU A 124 16.11 -1.90 -5.28
CA LEU A 124 15.48 -0.70 -5.83
C LEU A 124 14.74 -0.96 -7.14
N ASP A 125 15.32 -1.77 -8.03
CA ASP A 125 14.76 -2.08 -9.35
C ASP A 125 13.49 -2.92 -9.23
N VAL A 126 13.32 -3.60 -8.09
CA VAL A 126 12.19 -4.49 -7.81
C VAL A 126 11.11 -3.78 -7.01
N TRP A 127 11.44 -3.14 -5.88
CA TRP A 127 10.40 -2.62 -4.98
C TRP A 127 9.70 -1.38 -5.53
N LEU A 128 10.36 -0.56 -6.36
CA LEU A 128 9.76 0.64 -6.94
C LEU A 128 8.57 0.33 -7.86
N PRO A 129 8.71 -0.56 -8.87
CA PRO A 129 7.55 -1.03 -9.64
C PRO A 129 6.50 -1.74 -8.78
N LEU A 130 6.92 -2.53 -7.77
CA LEU A 130 6.00 -3.23 -6.86
C LEU A 130 5.18 -2.25 -6.01
N LEU A 131 5.75 -1.11 -5.61
CA LEU A 131 5.03 -0.07 -4.87
C LEU A 131 3.88 0.49 -5.71
N VAL A 132 4.12 0.77 -6.99
CA VAL A 132 3.06 1.23 -7.90
C VAL A 132 1.98 0.16 -8.06
N ARG A 133 2.38 -1.11 -8.20
CA ARG A 133 1.42 -2.23 -8.27
C ARG A 133 0.61 -2.38 -6.99
N PHE A 134 1.23 -2.18 -5.82
CA PHE A 134 0.54 -2.17 -4.53
C PHE A 134 -0.51 -1.06 -4.49
N GLU A 135 -0.19 0.17 -4.90
CA GLU A 135 -1.15 1.27 -4.90
C GLU A 135 -2.29 1.08 -5.91
N LEU A 136 -2.00 0.50 -7.09
CA LEU A 136 -3.03 0.08 -8.04
C LEU A 136 -3.95 -0.98 -7.45
N ALA A 137 -3.39 -2.00 -6.79
CA ALA A 137 -4.17 -3.04 -6.12
C ALA A 137 -5.02 -2.46 -4.99
N LEU A 138 -4.48 -1.50 -4.22
CA LEU A 138 -5.24 -0.80 -3.17
C LEU A 138 -6.42 -0.03 -3.76
N LEU A 139 -6.23 0.71 -4.86
CA LEU A 139 -7.32 1.38 -5.57
C LEU A 139 -8.37 0.38 -6.05
N GLU A 140 -7.95 -0.75 -6.61
CA GLU A 140 -8.86 -1.78 -7.09
C GLU A 140 -9.70 -2.40 -5.95
N GLU A 141 -9.06 -2.85 -4.87
CA GLU A 141 -9.73 -3.44 -3.70
C GLU A 141 -10.67 -2.46 -2.97
N THR A 142 -10.40 -1.16 -3.06
CA THR A 142 -11.26 -0.11 -2.48
C THR A 142 -12.36 0.38 -3.43
N GLY A 143 -12.48 -0.23 -4.62
CA GLY A 143 -13.53 0.10 -5.60
C GLY A 143 -13.22 1.31 -6.50
N PHE A 144 -11.99 1.79 -6.50
CA PHE A 144 -11.52 2.94 -7.28
C PHE A 144 -10.52 2.58 -8.38
N GLY A 145 -10.46 1.30 -8.75
CA GLY A 145 -9.60 0.77 -9.80
C GLY A 145 -9.67 1.56 -11.11
N LEU A 146 -8.57 1.51 -11.86
CA LEU A 146 -8.46 2.17 -13.16
C LEU A 146 -8.94 1.23 -14.26
N ASP A 147 -9.59 1.78 -15.28
CA ASP A 147 -10.00 1.00 -16.47
C ASP A 147 -8.94 1.19 -17.55
N LEU A 148 -8.05 0.20 -17.65
CA LEU A 148 -6.90 0.22 -18.55
C LEU A 148 -7.08 -0.68 -19.77
N GLU A 149 -8.28 -1.24 -19.96
CA GLU A 149 -8.55 -2.22 -21.02
C GLU A 149 -8.92 -1.57 -22.34
N SER A 150 -9.59 -0.41 -22.28
CA SER A 150 -10.13 0.26 -23.46
C SER A 150 -10.05 1.78 -23.38
N CYS A 151 -9.88 2.42 -24.54
CA CYS A 151 -9.79 3.86 -24.68
C CYS A 151 -11.13 4.52 -24.36
N ALA A 152 -11.11 5.54 -23.50
CA ALA A 152 -12.28 6.31 -23.09
C ALA A 152 -13.03 6.97 -24.27
N ALA A 153 -12.33 7.38 -25.32
CA ALA A 153 -12.91 8.12 -26.44
C ALA A 153 -13.49 7.24 -27.55
N ASN A 154 -12.82 6.13 -27.90
CA ASN A 154 -13.13 5.33 -29.09
C ASN A 154 -13.32 3.82 -28.80
N GLY A 155 -13.16 3.38 -27.54
CA GLY A 155 -13.31 1.98 -27.15
C GLY A 155 -12.21 1.02 -27.64
N SER A 156 -11.21 1.51 -28.39
CA SER A 156 -10.10 0.66 -28.86
C SER A 156 -9.21 0.22 -27.70
N ASN A 157 -8.59 -0.95 -27.80
CA ASN A 157 -7.60 -1.44 -26.84
C ASN A 157 -6.14 -1.30 -27.35
N ILE A 158 -5.97 -0.58 -28.46
CA ILE A 158 -4.72 -0.41 -29.22
C ILE A 158 -4.10 0.94 -28.87
N ASN A 159 -2.77 0.98 -28.76
CA ASN A 159 -1.99 2.21 -28.53
C ASN A 159 -2.50 3.06 -27.35
N LEU A 160 -2.94 2.40 -26.27
CA LEU A 160 -3.26 3.05 -25.01
C LEU A 160 -1.96 3.59 -24.40
N THR A 161 -1.89 4.91 -24.26
CA THR A 161 -0.64 5.61 -23.88
C THR A 161 -0.85 6.61 -22.75
N HIS A 162 -2.09 6.96 -22.45
CA HIS A 162 -2.41 7.99 -21.46
C HIS A 162 -3.58 7.56 -20.57
N ILE A 163 -3.74 8.22 -19.42
CA ILE A 163 -4.88 8.04 -18.50
C ILE A 163 -5.55 9.38 -18.28
N SER A 164 -6.89 9.40 -18.33
CA SER A 164 -7.67 10.59 -18.00
C SER A 164 -7.74 10.80 -16.48
N PRO A 165 -7.29 11.95 -15.94
CA PRO A 165 -7.39 12.25 -14.50
C PRO A 165 -8.83 12.32 -13.99
N ARG A 166 -9.79 12.57 -14.91
CA ARG A 166 -11.22 12.67 -14.59
C ARG A 166 -11.85 11.30 -14.39
N SER A 167 -11.60 10.36 -15.31
CA SER A 167 -12.29 9.07 -15.33
C SER A 167 -11.44 7.89 -14.84
N GLY A 168 -10.12 8.02 -14.79
CA GLY A 168 -9.22 6.89 -14.54
C GLY A 168 -9.24 5.84 -15.65
N ARG A 169 -9.73 6.22 -16.85
CA ARG A 169 -9.76 5.36 -18.02
C ARG A 169 -8.53 5.63 -18.89
N ALA A 170 -8.02 4.59 -19.53
CA ALA A 170 -6.98 4.70 -20.55
C ALA A 170 -7.47 5.48 -21.78
N VAL A 171 -6.52 6.09 -22.49
CA VAL A 171 -6.74 6.89 -23.69
C VAL A 171 -5.69 6.49 -24.73
N SER A 172 -6.15 6.23 -25.95
CA SER A 172 -5.29 5.91 -27.09
C SER A 172 -4.49 7.14 -27.53
N ALA A 173 -3.34 6.94 -28.17
CA ALA A 173 -2.48 8.03 -28.61
C ALA A 173 -3.21 9.06 -29.49
N GLU A 174 -4.00 8.59 -30.46
CA GLU A 174 -4.82 9.44 -31.34
C GLU A 174 -5.84 10.27 -30.55
N ALA A 175 -6.54 9.64 -29.60
CA ALA A 175 -7.52 10.32 -28.77
C ALA A 175 -6.89 11.27 -27.73
N ALA A 176 -5.62 11.05 -27.39
CA ALA A 176 -4.88 11.83 -26.42
C ALA A 176 -4.31 13.13 -27.02
N GLU A 177 -4.04 13.16 -28.33
CA GLU A 177 -3.35 14.27 -29.03
C GLU A 177 -3.92 15.67 -28.71
N PRO A 178 -5.24 15.90 -28.65
CA PRO A 178 -5.79 17.23 -28.33
C PRO A 178 -5.71 17.61 -26.84
N TYR A 179 -5.31 16.67 -25.97
CA TYR A 179 -5.41 16.77 -24.51
C TYR A 179 -4.13 16.34 -23.78
N LEU A 180 -2.99 16.25 -24.48
CA LEU A 180 -1.73 15.74 -23.90
C LEU A 180 -1.31 16.51 -22.63
N ASP A 181 -1.59 17.81 -22.57
CA ASP A 181 -1.31 18.67 -21.41
C ASP A 181 -2.18 18.37 -20.18
N LYS A 182 -3.26 17.60 -20.35
CA LYS A 182 -4.27 17.30 -19.32
C LYS A 182 -4.35 15.82 -18.97
N LEU A 183 -3.57 14.97 -19.64
CA LEU A 183 -3.59 13.54 -19.44
C LEU A 183 -2.32 13.08 -18.73
N PHE A 184 -2.45 12.03 -17.93
CA PHE A 184 -1.26 11.38 -17.39
C PHE A 184 -0.63 10.47 -18.44
N PRO A 185 0.69 10.49 -18.65
CA PRO A 185 1.37 9.46 -19.42
C PRO A 185 1.21 8.12 -18.70
N MET A 186 0.74 7.08 -19.40
CA MET A 186 0.49 5.77 -18.82
C MET A 186 1.75 4.89 -18.91
N PRO A 187 2.32 4.44 -17.78
CA PRO A 187 3.43 3.51 -17.80
C PRO A 187 3.03 2.19 -18.46
N GLN A 188 3.88 1.64 -19.34
CA GLN A 188 3.56 0.41 -20.07
C GLN A 188 3.37 -0.80 -19.14
N PHE A 189 4.11 -0.81 -18.02
CA PHE A 189 4.08 -1.90 -17.05
C PHE A 189 2.74 -2.06 -16.31
N PHE A 190 1.83 -1.10 -16.45
CA PHE A 190 0.45 -1.21 -15.95
C PHE A 190 -0.33 -2.31 -16.68
N ARG A 191 -0.06 -2.52 -17.98
CA ARG A 191 -0.74 -3.53 -18.81
C ARG A 191 0.13 -4.75 -19.07
N ASP A 192 1.44 -4.56 -19.19
CA ASP A 192 2.39 -5.63 -19.47
C ASP A 192 3.38 -5.78 -18.31
N SER A 193 3.25 -6.86 -17.53
CA SER A 193 4.15 -7.08 -16.39
C SER A 193 5.60 -7.39 -16.78
N THR A 194 5.88 -7.60 -18.06
CA THR A 194 7.22 -7.86 -18.60
C THR A 194 7.88 -6.64 -19.22
N ALA A 195 7.16 -5.52 -19.34
CA ALA A 195 7.71 -4.28 -19.87
C ALA A 195 8.86 -3.78 -19.00
N ALA A 196 9.90 -3.25 -19.65
CA ALA A 196 10.97 -2.54 -18.96
C ALA A 196 10.38 -1.34 -18.18
N VAL A 197 10.90 -1.11 -16.97
CA VAL A 197 10.45 -0.02 -16.11
C VAL A 197 11.59 0.94 -15.89
N SER A 198 11.39 2.21 -16.24
CA SER A 198 12.30 3.28 -15.88
C SER A 198 11.86 3.98 -14.60
N LEU A 199 12.74 4.76 -13.96
CA LEU A 199 12.36 5.61 -12.84
C LEU A 199 11.26 6.61 -13.21
N GLU A 200 11.26 7.11 -14.44
CA GLU A 200 10.21 8.02 -14.95
C GLU A 200 8.86 7.29 -15.05
N ASP A 201 8.84 6.03 -15.47
CA ASP A 201 7.64 5.20 -15.45
C ASP A 201 7.10 5.02 -14.01
N VAL A 202 7.99 4.81 -13.04
CA VAL A 202 7.63 4.72 -11.61
C VAL A 202 7.04 6.04 -11.12
N LYS A 203 7.70 7.17 -11.39
CA LYS A 203 7.22 8.51 -11.00
C LYS A 203 5.85 8.82 -11.61
N ASN A 204 5.66 8.52 -12.89
CA ASN A 204 4.37 8.65 -13.56
C ASN A 204 3.31 7.74 -12.92
N GLY A 205 3.68 6.50 -12.61
CA GLY A 205 2.81 5.56 -11.92
C GLY A 205 2.35 6.06 -10.55
N LEU A 206 3.28 6.53 -9.70
CA LEU A 206 2.99 7.07 -8.37
C LEU A 206 2.21 8.39 -8.42
N SER A 207 2.40 9.19 -9.47
CA SER A 207 1.62 10.41 -9.71
C SER A 207 0.17 10.07 -10.05
N ILE A 208 -0.04 9.10 -10.93
CA ILE A 208 -1.38 8.60 -11.30
C ILE A 208 -2.10 8.04 -10.07
N THR A 209 -1.48 7.09 -9.37
CA THR A 209 -2.10 6.45 -8.20
C THR A 209 -2.33 7.46 -7.08
N GLY A 210 -1.38 8.36 -6.83
CA GLY A 210 -1.50 9.44 -5.84
C GLY A 210 -2.65 10.39 -6.11
N HIS A 211 -2.88 10.74 -7.38
CA HIS A 211 -4.04 11.53 -7.80
C HIS A 211 -5.34 10.80 -7.46
N PHE A 212 -5.48 9.54 -7.86
CA PHE A 212 -6.72 8.78 -7.63
C PHE A 212 -6.97 8.41 -6.16
N LEU A 213 -5.91 8.14 -5.39
CA LEU A 213 -5.99 7.99 -3.95
C LEU A 213 -6.55 9.27 -3.32
N THR A 214 -6.03 10.44 -3.70
CA THR A 214 -6.49 11.75 -3.19
C THR A 214 -7.94 12.04 -3.57
N VAL A 215 -8.26 12.06 -4.87
CA VAL A 215 -9.55 12.57 -5.35
C VAL A 215 -10.71 11.58 -5.19
N ARG A 216 -10.41 10.31 -4.89
CA ARG A 216 -11.43 9.26 -4.69
C ARG A 216 -11.40 8.72 -3.27
N LEU A 217 -10.43 7.87 -2.94
CA LEU A 217 -10.39 7.14 -1.67
C LEU A 217 -10.35 8.09 -0.47
N LEU A 218 -9.35 8.97 -0.43
CA LEU A 218 -9.13 9.88 0.69
C LEU A 218 -10.21 10.95 0.77
N HIS A 219 -10.69 11.43 -0.38
CA HIS A 219 -11.85 12.33 -0.42
C HIS A 219 -13.09 11.70 0.21
N GLN A 220 -13.39 10.42 -0.08
CA GLN A 220 -14.53 9.72 0.53
C GLN A 220 -14.34 9.48 2.04
N LEU A 221 -13.10 9.30 2.49
CA LEU A 221 -12.77 9.11 3.90
C LEU A 221 -12.63 10.42 4.68
N GLU A 222 -12.67 11.58 3.99
CA GLU A 222 -12.36 12.90 4.56
C GLU A 222 -10.96 12.94 5.20
N GLU A 223 -10.02 12.19 4.63
CA GLU A 223 -8.64 12.06 5.11
C GLU A 223 -7.65 12.74 4.13
N ASN A 224 -6.44 13.00 4.62
CA ASN A 224 -5.34 13.52 3.79
C ASN A 224 -4.36 12.42 3.40
N MET A 225 -3.53 12.71 2.40
CA MET A 225 -2.44 11.80 2.03
C MET A 225 -1.50 11.61 3.23
N PRO A 226 -1.05 10.38 3.53
CA PRO A 226 -0.09 10.18 4.60
C PRO A 226 1.23 10.90 4.34
N GLU A 227 1.73 11.62 5.35
CA GLU A 227 3.05 12.30 5.29
C GLU A 227 4.19 11.32 4.91
N SER A 228 4.08 10.05 5.31
CA SER A 228 5.06 9.02 4.95
C SER A 228 5.13 8.77 3.45
N ARG A 229 4.00 8.83 2.74
CA ARG A 229 3.96 8.70 1.28
C ARG A 229 4.47 9.96 0.59
N GLU A 230 4.10 11.14 1.07
CA GLU A 230 4.60 12.41 0.52
C GLU A 230 6.12 12.53 0.65
N ARG A 231 6.64 12.16 1.83
CA ARG A 231 8.07 12.11 2.08
C ARG A 231 8.77 11.14 1.13
N LEU A 232 8.20 9.95 0.92
CA LEU A 232 8.75 8.98 -0.02
C LEU A 232 8.85 9.57 -1.43
N LEU A 233 7.81 10.25 -1.92
CA LEU A 233 7.84 10.88 -3.25
C LEU A 233 8.95 11.93 -3.36
N HIS A 234 9.07 12.80 -2.35
CA HIS A 234 10.14 13.80 -2.32
C HIS A 234 11.54 13.16 -2.34
N MET A 235 11.71 11.99 -1.71
CA MET A 235 12.99 11.27 -1.74
C MET A 235 13.29 10.67 -3.12
N LEU A 236 12.27 10.27 -3.87
CA LEU A 236 12.44 9.75 -5.25
C LEU A 236 12.79 10.86 -6.26
N ASP A 237 12.50 12.12 -5.94
CA ASP A 237 12.95 13.25 -6.76
C ASP A 237 14.47 13.41 -6.74
N ASP A 238 15.12 13.01 -5.64
CA ASP A 238 16.56 13.05 -5.47
C ASP A 238 17.29 11.83 -6.07
N PHE A 239 16.56 10.84 -6.60
CA PHE A 239 17.15 9.65 -7.24
C PHE A 239 17.67 10.05 -8.63
N THR A 240 18.99 10.01 -8.81
CA THR A 240 19.64 10.38 -10.07
C THR A 240 19.88 9.21 -11.01
N ASP A 241 19.93 7.98 -10.51
CA ASP A 241 20.32 6.80 -11.28
C ASP A 241 19.39 5.61 -10.97
N PHE A 242 18.87 5.00 -12.04
CA PHE A 242 18.05 3.78 -12.11
C PHE A 242 18.54 3.00 -13.33
#